data_AF-A0A535S6F1-F1
#
_entry.id   AF-A0A535S6F1-F1
#
_cell.length_a   1.000
_cell.length_b   1.000
_cell.length_c   1.000
_cell.angle_alpha   90.00
_cell.angle_beta   90.00
_cell.angle_gamma   90.00
#
_symmetry.space_group_name_H-M   'P 1'
#
loop_
_entity.id
_entity.type
_entity.pdbx_description
1 polymer ?
#
loop_
_entity_poly.entity_id
_entity_poly.type
_entity_poly.pdbx_seq_one_letter_code
_entity_poly.pdbx_strand_id
1 'polypeptide(L)'
;MLLQQGRAVEAERLFTEGAQQLRRIDERELLPHLVAGMAESALERKELGRASDLIDEAIELLARANDPLAVVAVHRVAGRVAHALDRRDPAHRHFERALEVAVTIDNPDLRARVTYDFAR
;
A
#
# COMPACT_ATOMS: atom_id res chain seq x y z
N MET A 1 0.57 -0.31 15.68
CA MET A 1 -0.32 -1.33 15.06
C MET A 1 0.45 -2.61 14.74
N LEU A 2 -0.21 -3.75 14.47
CA LEU A 2 0.37 -5.10 14.37
C LEU A 2 1.68 -5.21 13.56
N LEU A 3 1.77 -4.54 12.40
CA LEU A 3 2.99 -4.53 11.57
C LEU A 3 4.20 -3.94 12.31
N GLN A 4 4.02 -2.85 13.05
CA GLN A 4 5.09 -2.24 13.87
C GLN A 4 5.52 -3.13 15.04
N GLN A 5 4.70 -4.13 15.41
CA GLN A 5 5.01 -5.13 16.43
C GLN A 5 5.62 -6.40 15.82
N GLY A 6 5.91 -6.42 14.52
CA GLY A 6 6.39 -7.62 13.81
C GLY A 6 5.33 -8.71 13.62
N ARG A 7 4.05 -8.43 13.90
CA ARG A 7 2.93 -9.39 13.81
C ARG A 7 2.33 -9.40 12.40
N ALA A 8 3.16 -9.60 11.38
CA ALA A 8 2.76 -9.52 9.98
C ALA A 8 1.72 -10.58 9.59
N VAL A 9 1.82 -11.79 10.11
CA VAL A 9 0.85 -12.88 9.83
C VAL A 9 -0.56 -12.52 10.32
N GLU A 10 -0.65 -11.91 11.50
CA GLU A 10 -1.94 -11.51 12.06
C GLU A 10 -2.52 -10.29 11.36
N ALA A 11 -1.67 -9.33 10.98
CA ALA A 11 -2.07 -8.20 10.16
C ALA A 11 -2.66 -8.68 8.83
N GLU A 12 -1.96 -9.59 8.14
CA GLU A 12 -2.42 -10.16 6.87
C GLU A 12 -3.77 -10.88 7.01
N ARG A 13 -3.96 -11.65 8.09
CA ARG A 13 -5.23 -12.31 8.36
C ARG A 13 -6.37 -11.30 8.45
N LEU A 14 -6.20 -10.23 9.23
CA LEU A 14 -7.22 -9.19 9.41
C LEU A 14 -7.51 -8.44 8.11
N PHE A 15 -6.46 -8.08 7.34
CA PHE A 15 -6.66 -7.43 6.05
C PHE A 15 -7.40 -8.35 5.06
N THR A 16 -7.05 -9.64 5.03
CA THR A 16 -7.69 -10.63 4.15
C THR A 16 -9.18 -10.80 4.50
N GLU A 17 -9.50 -10.96 5.79
CA GLU A 17 -10.89 -11.09 6.26
C GLU A 17 -11.72 -9.86 5.91
N GLY A 18 -11.16 -8.66 6.13
CA GLY A 18 -11.81 -7.41 5.76
C GLY A 18 -12.00 -7.27 4.24
N ALA A 19 -10.97 -7.57 3.45
CA ALA A 19 -11.05 -7.50 1.99
C ALA A 19 -12.12 -8.44 1.43
N GLN A 20 -12.22 -9.67 1.97
CA GLN A 20 -13.29 -10.60 1.61
C GLN A 20 -14.68 -10.08 1.96
N GLN A 21 -14.84 -9.36 3.07
CA GLN A 21 -16.11 -8.73 3.43
C GLN A 21 -16.46 -7.60 2.46
N LEU A 22 -15.53 -6.69 2.16
CA LEU A 22 -15.74 -5.57 1.25
C LEU A 22 -16.08 -6.03 -0.17
N ARG A 23 -15.38 -7.06 -0.66
CA ARG A 23 -15.69 -7.67 -1.98
C ARG A 23 -17.11 -8.23 -2.07
N ARG A 24 -17.71 -8.70 -0.97
CA ARG A 24 -19.10 -9.23 -0.98
C ARG A 24 -20.17 -8.14 -1.07
N ILE A 25 -19.83 -6.92 -0.70
CA ILE A 25 -20.76 -5.78 -0.70
C ILE A 25 -20.40 -4.75 -1.79
N ASP A 26 -19.51 -5.11 -2.72
CA ASP A 26 -19.00 -4.24 -3.78
C ASP A 26 -18.48 -2.88 -3.28
N GLU A 27 -17.91 -2.86 -2.07
CA GLU A 27 -17.25 -1.67 -1.51
C GLU A 27 -15.88 -1.50 -2.16
N ARG A 28 -15.59 -0.28 -2.64
CA ARG A 28 -14.48 -0.01 -3.57
C ARG A 28 -13.49 1.01 -3.02
N GLU A 29 -13.86 1.81 -2.03
CA GLU A 29 -13.01 2.88 -1.49
C GLU A 29 -11.99 2.34 -0.48
N LEU A 30 -12.42 1.43 0.41
CA LEU A 30 -11.55 0.86 1.44
C LEU A 30 -10.79 -0.38 0.97
N LEU A 31 -11.29 -1.08 -0.05
CA LEU A 31 -10.67 -2.30 -0.55
C LEU A 31 -9.19 -2.12 -0.96
N PRO A 32 -8.76 -1.07 -1.70
CA PRO A 32 -7.36 -0.87 -2.04
C PRO A 32 -6.45 -0.71 -0.80
N HIS A 33 -6.93 -0.11 0.28
CA HIS A 33 -6.17 0.02 1.53
C HIS A 33 -5.89 -1.35 2.15
N LEU A 34 -6.90 -2.22 2.20
CA LEU A 34 -6.74 -3.55 2.77
C LEU A 34 -5.78 -4.39 1.94
N VAL A 35 -5.88 -4.33 0.62
CA VAL A 35 -4.96 -5.05 -0.28
C VAL A 35 -3.53 -4.51 -0.17
N ALA A 36 -3.34 -3.19 -0.07
CA ALA A 36 -2.03 -2.60 0.23
C ALA A 36 -1.48 -3.05 1.59
N GLY A 37 -2.33 -3.18 2.60
CA GLY A 37 -1.96 -3.74 3.90
C GLY A 37 -1.53 -5.21 3.84
N MET A 38 -2.18 -6.02 2.99
CA MET A 38 -1.75 -7.39 2.70
C MET A 38 -0.37 -7.39 2.03
N ALA A 39 -0.15 -6.52 1.04
CA ALA A 39 1.15 -6.38 0.39
C ALA A 39 2.26 -5.96 1.37
N GLU A 40 1.97 -5.00 2.26
CA GLU A 40 2.91 -4.59 3.31
C GLU A 40 3.22 -5.75 4.27
N SER A 41 2.22 -6.54 4.64
CA SER A 41 2.41 -7.76 5.46
C SER A 41 3.30 -8.79 4.75
N ALA A 42 3.07 -9.04 3.46
CA ALA A 42 3.88 -9.95 2.64
C ALA A 42 5.33 -9.44 2.49
N LEU A 43 5.51 -8.13 2.33
CA LEU A 43 6.83 -7.48 2.27
C LEU A 43 7.61 -7.67 3.57
N GLU A 44 6.98 -7.46 4.74
CA GLU A 44 7.62 -7.69 6.05
C GLU A 44 8.04 -9.16 6.23
N ARG A 45 7.33 -10.09 5.58
CA ARG A 45 7.65 -11.53 5.54
C ARG A 45 8.67 -11.91 4.46
N LYS A 46 9.17 -10.93 3.68
CA LYS A 46 10.06 -11.11 2.52
C LYS A 46 9.47 -11.95 1.38
N GLU A 47 8.16 -12.02 1.30
CA GLU A 47 7.43 -12.73 0.25
C GLU A 47 7.24 -11.81 -0.97
N LEU A 48 8.35 -11.44 -1.61
CA LEU A 48 8.37 -10.33 -2.58
C LEU A 48 7.49 -10.56 -3.81
N GLY A 49 7.34 -11.80 -4.27
CA GLY A 49 6.43 -12.14 -5.37
C GLY A 49 4.97 -11.86 -4.99
N ARG A 50 4.52 -12.38 -3.84
CA ARG A 50 3.18 -12.14 -3.30
C ARG A 50 2.92 -10.65 -3.06
N ALA A 51 3.91 -9.92 -2.53
CA ALA A 51 3.80 -8.48 -2.31
C ALA A 51 3.62 -7.72 -3.64
N SER A 52 4.33 -8.13 -4.70
CA SER A 52 4.18 -7.56 -6.04
C SER A 52 2.78 -7.81 -6.60
N ASP A 53 2.31 -9.06 -6.57
CA ASP A 53 0.98 -9.43 -7.09
C ASP A 53 -0.14 -8.65 -6.39
N LEU A 54 -0.03 -8.48 -5.07
CA LEU A 54 -0.99 -7.71 -4.28
C LEU A 54 -0.95 -6.21 -4.59
N ILE A 55 0.22 -5.65 -4.91
CA ILE A 55 0.32 -4.24 -5.32
C ILE A 55 -0.29 -4.03 -6.70
N ASP A 56 -0.05 -4.95 -7.63
CA ASP A 56 -0.67 -4.88 -8.96
C ASP A 56 -2.20 -4.91 -8.82
N GLU A 57 -2.74 -5.80 -7.98
CA GLU A 57 -4.18 -5.82 -7.64
C GLU A 57 -4.65 -4.50 -7.02
N ALA A 58 -3.92 -3.97 -6.04
CA ALA A 58 -4.28 -2.73 -5.36
C ALA A 58 -4.31 -1.52 -6.32
N ILE A 59 -3.39 -1.46 -7.29
CA ILE A 59 -3.34 -0.42 -8.33
C ILE A 59 -4.54 -0.54 -9.27
N GLU A 60 -4.93 -1.76 -9.67
CA GLU A 60 -6.14 -1.97 -10.48
C GLU A 60 -7.41 -1.50 -9.75
N LEU A 61 -7.47 -1.72 -8.43
CA LEU A 61 -8.59 -1.28 -7.60
C LEU A 61 -8.68 0.25 -7.49
N LEU A 62 -7.55 0.97 -7.51
CA LEU A 62 -7.54 2.45 -7.50
C LEU A 62 -8.29 3.05 -8.70
N ALA A 63 -8.31 2.38 -9.85
CA ALA A 63 -9.05 2.87 -11.02
C ALA A 63 -10.56 3.00 -10.78
N ARG A 64 -11.07 2.40 -9.70
CA ARG A 64 -12.49 2.38 -9.32
C ARG A 64 -12.76 3.07 -7.99
N ALA A 65 -11.73 3.54 -7.30
CA ALA A 65 -11.82 4.27 -6.03
C ALA A 65 -11.66 5.77 -6.29
N ASN A 66 -12.38 6.59 -5.54
CA ASN A 66 -12.21 8.04 -5.54
C ASN A 66 -11.65 8.55 -4.19
N ASP A 67 -10.81 7.72 -3.56
CA ASP A 67 -10.15 8.02 -2.29
C ASP A 67 -8.66 8.36 -2.51
N PRO A 68 -8.24 9.64 -2.37
CA PRO A 68 -6.84 10.02 -2.48
C PRO A 68 -5.97 9.42 -1.37
N LEU A 69 -6.54 9.08 -0.21
CA LEU A 69 -5.79 8.38 0.85
C LEU A 69 -5.40 6.97 0.40
N ALA A 70 -6.28 6.29 -0.35
CA ALA A 70 -5.98 4.99 -0.94
C ALA A 70 -4.82 5.09 -1.93
N VAL A 71 -4.82 6.14 -2.77
CA VAL A 71 -3.74 6.39 -3.73
C VAL A 71 -2.39 6.54 -3.02
N VAL A 72 -2.34 7.32 -1.93
CA VAL A 72 -1.11 7.47 -1.12
C VAL A 72 -0.69 6.13 -0.50
N ALA A 73 -1.63 5.40 0.11
CA ALA A 73 -1.33 4.14 0.78
C ALA A 73 -0.76 3.09 -0.19
N VAL A 74 -1.44 2.87 -1.32
CA VAL A 74 -1.05 1.90 -2.35
C VAL A 74 0.31 2.28 -2.94
N HIS A 75 0.50 3.52 -3.38
CA HIS A 75 1.76 3.90 -4.02
C HIS A 75 2.94 3.97 -3.05
N ARG A 76 2.72 4.30 -1.77
CA ARG A 76 3.79 4.20 -0.76
C ARG A 76 4.28 2.75 -0.60
N VAL A 77 3.36 1.79 -0.51
CA VAL A 77 3.73 0.37 -0.39
C VAL A 77 4.32 -0.15 -1.71
N ALA A 78 3.79 0.25 -2.86
CA ALA A 78 4.35 -0.08 -4.18
C ALA A 78 5.80 0.39 -4.32
N GLY A 79 6.12 1.60 -3.84
CA GLY A 79 7.48 2.13 -3.80
C GLY A 79 8.42 1.24 -2.98
N ARG A 80 7.97 0.82 -1.79
CA ARG A 80 8.73 -0.09 -0.91
C ARG A 80 8.92 -1.48 -1.52
N VAL A 81 7.88 -2.05 -2.14
CA VAL A 81 7.96 -3.35 -2.81
C VAL A 81 8.93 -3.28 -4.00
N ALA A 82 8.82 -2.26 -4.84
CA ALA A 82 9.74 -2.04 -5.95
C ALA A 82 11.19 -1.87 -5.48
N HIS A 83 11.41 -1.10 -4.41
CA HIS A 83 12.72 -0.95 -3.80
C HIS A 83 13.28 -2.30 -3.31
N ALA A 84 12.47 -3.10 -2.61
CA ALA A 84 12.90 -4.44 -2.14
C ALA A 84 13.18 -5.42 -3.28
N LEU A 85 12.63 -5.19 -4.47
CA LEU A 85 12.91 -5.92 -5.71
C LEU A 85 14.10 -5.33 -6.51
N ASP A 86 14.83 -4.35 -5.96
CA ASP A 86 15.91 -3.60 -6.60
C ASP A 86 15.48 -2.87 -7.90
N ARG A 87 14.20 -2.51 -8.00
CA ARG A 87 13.61 -1.77 -9.12
C ARG A 87 13.58 -0.27 -8.78
N ARG A 88 14.72 0.41 -8.97
CA ARG A 88 14.89 1.82 -8.61
C ARG A 88 13.91 2.78 -9.28
N ASP A 89 13.80 2.76 -10.62
CA ASP A 89 12.94 3.71 -11.32
C ASP A 89 11.45 3.51 -10.99
N PRO A 90 10.92 2.26 -10.94
CA PRO A 90 9.56 2.04 -10.45
C PRO A 90 9.35 2.51 -9.00
N ALA A 91 10.30 2.25 -8.11
CA ALA A 91 10.21 2.70 -6.72
C ALA A 91 10.07 4.23 -6.64
N HIS A 92 10.94 4.95 -7.35
CA HIS A 92 10.95 6.41 -7.41
C HIS A 92 9.59 6.96 -7.89
N ARG A 93 9.08 6.45 -9.01
CA ARG A 93 7.78 6.90 -9.56
C ARG A 93 6.62 6.68 -8.59
N HIS A 94 6.61 5.56 -7.88
CA HIS A 94 5.57 5.29 -6.89
C HIS A 94 5.65 6.23 -5.68
N PHE A 95 6.85 6.49 -5.17
CA PHE A 95 7.01 7.45 -4.08
C PHE A 95 6.65 8.89 -4.49
N GLU A 96 7.06 9.33 -5.68
CA GLU A 96 6.65 10.64 -6.22
C GLU A 96 5.14 10.77 -6.30
N ARG A 97 4.45 9.74 -6.84
CA ARG A 97 3.00 9.76 -6.93
C ARG A 97 2.32 9.83 -5.56
N ALA A 98 2.83 9.10 -4.57
CA ALA A 98 2.32 9.16 -3.21
C ALA A 98 2.55 10.55 -2.56
N LEU A 99 3.72 11.18 -2.80
CA LEU A 99 4.03 12.52 -2.32
C LEU A 99 3.14 13.59 -2.96
N GLU A 100 2.97 13.53 -4.28
CA GLU A 100 2.13 14.47 -5.05
C GLU A 100 0.71 14.51 -4.48
N VAL A 101 0.12 13.33 -4.24
CA VAL A 101 -1.24 13.25 -3.70
C VAL A 101 -1.28 13.71 -2.23
N ALA A 102 -0.31 13.32 -1.40
CA ALA A 102 -0.24 13.76 -0.01
C ALA A 102 -0.13 15.29 0.12
N VAL A 103 0.58 15.94 -0.80
CA VAL A 103 0.65 17.41 -0.90
C VAL A 103 -0.69 17.99 -1.36
N THR A 104 -1.32 17.39 -2.37
CA THR A 104 -2.60 17.86 -2.93
C THR A 104 -3.72 17.87 -1.89
N ILE A 105 -3.76 16.88 -0.98
CA ILE A 105 -4.76 16.80 0.09
C ILE A 105 -4.33 17.49 1.39
N ASP A 106 -3.23 18.23 1.38
CA ASP A 106 -2.64 18.94 2.53
C ASP A 106 -2.49 18.07 3.79
N ASN A 107 -1.96 16.85 3.62
CA ASN A 107 -1.76 15.91 4.73
C ASN A 107 -0.27 15.78 5.09
N PRO A 108 0.22 16.56 6.09
CA PRO A 108 1.64 16.58 6.44
C PRO A 108 2.13 15.28 7.07
N ASP A 109 1.27 14.52 7.77
CA ASP A 109 1.63 13.22 8.34
C ASP A 109 1.92 12.20 7.23
N LEU A 110 1.01 12.09 6.26
CA LEU A 110 1.22 11.22 5.11
C LEU A 110 2.45 11.62 4.31
N ARG A 111 2.65 12.92 4.10
CA ARG A 111 3.86 13.43 3.44
C ARG A 111 5.12 12.98 4.18
N ALA A 112 5.18 13.15 5.50
CA ALA A 112 6.34 12.76 6.30
C ALA A 112 6.61 11.24 6.22
N ARG A 113 5.57 10.42 6.28
CA ARG A 113 5.69 8.95 6.17
C ARG A 113 6.22 8.52 4.80
N VAL A 114 5.70 9.10 3.71
CA VAL A 114 6.19 8.79 2.36
C VAL A 114 7.63 9.26 2.18
N THR A 115 7.97 10.47 2.65
CA THR A 115 9.35 10.97 2.58
C THR A 115 10.33 10.08 3.35
N TYR A 116 9.95 9.59 4.53
CA TYR A 116 10.77 8.66 5.31
C TYR A 116 11.01 7.35 4.54
N ASP A 117 9.97 6.75 3.99
CA ASP A 117 10.07 5.51 3.22
C ASP A 117 10.89 5.70 1.93
N PHE A 118 10.81 6.87 1.30
CA PHE A 118 11.54 7.17 0.07
C PHE A 118 13.03 7.45 0.30
N ALA A 119 13.40 7.99 1.48
CA ALA A 119 14.78 8.30 1.81
C ALA A 119 15.60 7.09 2.32
N ARG A 120 14.92 5.98 2.64
CA ARG A 120 15.52 4.73 3.15
C ARG A 120 15.99 3.82 2.02
#